data_AF-A0A9D9WUQ9-F1
#
_entry.id   AF-A0A9D9WUQ9-F1
#
_cell.length_a   1.000
_cell.length_b   1.000
_cell.length_c   1.000
_cell.angle_alpha   90.00
_cell.angle_beta   90.00
_cell.angle_gamma   90.00
#
_symmetry.space_group_name_H-M   'P 1'
#
loop_
_entity.id
_entity.type
_entity.pdbx_description
1 polymer ?
#
loop_
_entity_poly.entity_id
_entity_poly.type
_entity_poly.pdbx_seq_one_letter_code
_entity_poly.pdbx_strand_id
1 'polypeptide(L)'
;GSTIEECPSCGFQAAEAEEILGDFKHRNCFVCQFEAQCLTVNCPKCGHTVIFVGDGFSRCTECDHKLEPDDLVKLLTQDQIGTKDYFESGLPAHCPDCDSNETVIEHGGKLLCTCCFQIYEHEDIHQCGWCGSLNAGDIEESFWHGCVGCSGKSGHDRDKDD
;
A
#
# COMPACT_ATOMS: atom_id res chain seq x y z
N GLY A 1 17.72 -12.53 -0.04
CA GLY A 1 18.52 -13.25 -1.05
C GLY A 1 17.75 -13.24 -2.34
N SER A 2 18.41 -13.14 -3.51
CA SER A 2 17.72 -13.04 -4.79
C SER A 2 17.45 -14.41 -5.43
N THR A 3 16.38 -14.50 -6.21
CA THR A 3 16.01 -15.69 -6.99
C THR A 3 15.73 -15.31 -8.45
N ILE A 4 15.84 -16.25 -9.39
CA ILE A 4 15.47 -15.99 -10.79
C ILE A 4 14.06 -16.52 -11.03
N GLU A 5 13.14 -15.62 -11.37
CA GLU A 5 11.73 -15.88 -11.63
C GLU A 5 11.35 -15.55 -13.08
N GLU A 6 10.13 -15.92 -13.46
CA GLU A 6 9.53 -15.48 -14.71
C GLU A 6 9.23 -13.97 -14.67
N CYS A 7 9.60 -13.27 -15.74
CA CYS A 7 9.33 -11.84 -15.87
C CYS A 7 7.85 -11.61 -16.20
N PRO A 8 7.11 -10.80 -15.42
CA PRO A 8 5.70 -10.53 -15.69
C PRO A 8 5.46 -9.76 -16.99
N SER A 9 6.50 -9.09 -17.54
CA SER A 9 6.41 -8.31 -18.78
C SER A 9 6.66 -9.16 -20.02
N CYS A 10 7.73 -9.97 -20.03
CA CYS A 10 8.15 -10.71 -21.23
C CYS A 10 8.00 -12.25 -21.15
N GLY A 11 7.66 -12.81 -19.98
CA GLY A 11 7.46 -14.25 -19.78
C GLY A 11 8.73 -15.10 -19.77
N PHE A 12 9.92 -14.49 -19.83
CA PHE A 12 11.18 -15.23 -19.75
C PHE A 12 11.60 -15.45 -18.29
N GLN A 13 12.18 -16.62 -18.00
CA GLN A 13 12.80 -16.95 -16.71
C GLN A 13 14.14 -16.22 -16.53
N ALA A 14 14.07 -14.90 -16.38
CA ALA A 14 15.21 -14.00 -16.39
C ALA A 14 15.01 -12.76 -15.50
N ALA A 15 13.97 -12.72 -14.68
CA ALA A 15 13.78 -11.66 -13.69
C ALA A 15 14.49 -12.05 -12.40
N GLU A 16 15.53 -11.31 -12.02
CA GLU A 16 16.04 -11.35 -10.66
C GLU A 16 15.00 -10.74 -9.72
N ALA A 17 14.56 -11.50 -8.73
CA ALA A 17 13.59 -11.11 -7.73
C ALA A 17 14.28 -11.03 -6.37
N GLU A 18 14.38 -9.82 -5.81
CA GLU A 18 14.88 -9.53 -4.49
C GLU A 18 13.71 -9.32 -3.52
N GLU A 19 13.68 -10.10 -2.44
CA GLU A 19 12.64 -9.99 -1.42
C GLU A 19 12.80 -8.71 -0.59
N ILE A 20 11.71 -7.92 -0.51
CA ILE A 20 11.62 -6.73 0.34
C ILE A 20 10.80 -7.07 1.60
N LEU A 21 9.59 -7.59 1.41
CA LEU A 21 8.65 -7.98 2.50
C LEU A 21 7.91 -9.26 2.09
N GLY A 22 8.56 -10.43 2.14
CA GLY A 22 7.94 -11.71 1.77
C GLY A 22 7.43 -11.76 0.33
N ASP A 23 6.12 -11.54 0.13
CA ASP A 23 5.46 -11.55 -1.18
C ASP A 23 5.62 -10.24 -1.97
N PHE A 24 6.19 -9.21 -1.35
CA PHE A 24 6.59 -7.96 -2.00
C PHE A 24 8.08 -7.97 -2.35
N LYS A 25 8.40 -7.85 -3.64
CA LYS A 25 9.74 -8.05 -4.20
C LYS A 25 10.11 -6.96 -5.21
N HIS A 26 11.39 -6.59 -5.26
CA HIS A 26 11.94 -5.85 -6.40
C HIS A 26 12.28 -6.84 -7.52
N ARG A 27 11.83 -6.58 -8.75
CA ARG A 27 12.12 -7.44 -9.90
C ARG A 27 12.89 -6.67 -10.96
N ASN A 28 14.01 -7.23 -11.43
CA ASN A 28 14.80 -6.70 -12.53
C ASN A 28 15.05 -7.79 -13.60
N CYS A 29 14.56 -7.58 -14.83
CA CYS A 29 14.67 -8.54 -15.92
C CYS A 29 15.84 -8.25 -16.85
N PHE A 30 16.80 -9.17 -16.93
CA PHE A 30 17.97 -9.06 -17.80
C PHE A 30 17.70 -9.20 -19.31
N VAL A 31 16.45 -9.45 -19.71
CA VAL A 31 16.05 -9.62 -21.13
C VAL A 31 15.35 -8.38 -21.65
N CYS A 32 14.28 -7.95 -20.97
CA CYS A 32 13.45 -6.83 -21.43
C CYS A 32 13.73 -5.53 -20.66
N GLN A 33 14.67 -5.53 -19.70
CA GLN A 33 14.99 -4.39 -18.83
C GLN A 33 13.79 -3.89 -18.01
N PHE A 34 12.81 -4.77 -17.77
CA PHE A 34 11.73 -4.50 -16.83
C PHE A 34 12.28 -4.37 -15.42
N GLU A 35 11.98 -3.27 -14.75
CA GLU A 35 12.36 -3.04 -13.36
C GLU A 35 11.18 -2.44 -12.60
N ALA A 36 10.69 -3.13 -11.57
CA ALA A 36 9.60 -2.64 -10.73
C ALA A 36 9.49 -3.39 -9.40
N GLN A 37 8.93 -2.71 -8.41
CA GLN A 37 8.38 -3.36 -7.23
C GLN A 37 7.12 -4.14 -7.59
N CYS A 38 7.03 -5.37 -7.10
CA CYS A 38 5.95 -6.29 -7.44
C CYS A 38 5.39 -6.93 -6.18
N LEU A 39 4.07 -6.89 -6.03
CA LEU A 39 3.34 -7.58 -4.96
C LEU A 39 2.60 -8.79 -5.55
N THR A 40 2.77 -9.96 -4.93
CA THR A 40 2.11 -11.20 -5.38
C THR A 40 0.98 -11.57 -4.43
N VAL A 41 -0.23 -11.73 -4.93
CA VAL A 41 -1.40 -12.17 -4.15
C VAL A 41 -2.25 -13.16 -4.92
N ASN A 42 -3.16 -13.85 -4.24
CA ASN A 42 -4.15 -14.69 -4.91
C ASN A 42 -5.44 -13.91 -5.17
N CYS A 43 -5.99 -14.05 -6.37
CA CYS A 43 -7.25 -13.42 -6.74
C CYS A 43 -8.39 -13.92 -5.81
N PRO A 44 -9.14 -13.04 -5.13
CA PRO A 44 -10.22 -13.44 -4.22
C PRO A 44 -11.36 -14.19 -4.93
N LYS A 45 -11.51 -14.01 -6.25
CA LYS A 45 -12.62 -14.58 -7.02
C LYS A 45 -12.33 -16.00 -7.55
N CYS A 46 -11.10 -16.27 -7.97
CA CYS A 46 -10.75 -17.53 -8.63
C CYS A 46 -9.51 -18.25 -8.05
N GLY A 47 -8.80 -17.62 -7.10
CA GLY A 47 -7.59 -18.16 -6.48
C GLY A 47 -6.34 -18.12 -7.35
N HIS A 48 -6.43 -17.67 -8.61
CA HIS A 48 -5.26 -17.54 -9.47
C HIS A 48 -4.31 -16.44 -8.97
N THR A 49 -3.01 -16.66 -9.10
CA THR A 49 -1.99 -15.70 -8.70
C THR A 49 -2.04 -14.44 -9.56
N VAL A 50 -1.99 -13.28 -8.91
CA VAL A 50 -1.96 -11.96 -9.55
C VAL A 50 -0.71 -11.25 -9.08
N ILE A 51 0.03 -10.68 -10.03
CA ILE A 51 1.19 -9.84 -9.76
C ILE A 51 0.78 -8.39 -10.03
N PHE A 52 0.91 -7.56 -9.00
CA PHE A 52 0.79 -6.12 -9.09
C PHE A 52 2.17 -5.54 -9.40
N VAL A 53 2.22 -4.51 -10.23
CA VAL A 53 3.47 -4.00 -10.79
C VAL A 53 3.52 -2.49 -10.59
N GLY A 54 4.39 -2.02 -9.71
CA GLY A 54 4.62 -0.59 -9.45
C GLY A 54 3.52 0.12 -8.67
N ASP A 55 2.29 -0.38 -8.69
CA ASP A 55 1.15 0.19 -7.98
C ASP A 55 0.11 -0.87 -7.54
N GLY A 56 -0.88 -0.39 -6.79
CA GLY A 56 -1.99 -1.16 -6.22
C GLY A 56 -3.10 -1.54 -7.18
N PHE A 57 -2.90 -1.40 -8.49
CA PHE A 57 -3.93 -1.69 -9.48
C PHE A 57 -3.52 -2.87 -10.34
N SER A 58 -4.39 -3.88 -10.41
CA SER A 58 -4.15 -5.00 -11.30
C SER A 58 -5.45 -5.65 -11.74
N ARG A 59 -5.32 -6.61 -12.64
CA ARG A 59 -6.43 -7.41 -13.12
C ARG A 59 -6.01 -8.86 -13.19
N CYS A 60 -6.85 -9.73 -12.64
CA CYS A 60 -6.66 -11.17 -12.78
C CYS A 60 -6.78 -11.60 -14.25
N THR A 61 -5.73 -12.22 -14.79
CA THR A 61 -5.66 -12.73 -16.16
C THR A 61 -6.65 -13.85 -16.44
N GLU A 62 -7.04 -14.63 -15.42
CA GLU A 62 -7.95 -15.77 -15.57
C GLU A 62 -9.44 -15.39 -15.54
N CYS A 63 -9.85 -14.50 -14.64
CA CYS A 63 -11.28 -14.19 -14.40
C CYS A 63 -11.68 -12.74 -14.67
N ASP A 64 -10.75 -11.92 -15.18
CA ASP A 64 -10.89 -10.50 -15.51
C ASP A 64 -11.26 -9.60 -14.31
N HIS A 65 -11.27 -10.15 -13.10
CA HIS A 65 -11.58 -9.39 -11.89
C HIS A 65 -10.54 -8.28 -11.69
N LYS A 66 -11.03 -7.04 -11.62
CA LYS A 66 -10.23 -5.88 -11.24
C LYS A 66 -9.93 -5.96 -9.76
N LEU A 67 -8.70 -5.64 -9.40
CA LEU A 67 -8.26 -5.51 -8.04
C LEU A 67 -7.72 -4.11 -7.84
N GLU A 68 -8.19 -3.46 -6.80
CA GLU A 68 -7.86 -2.09 -6.43
C GLU A 68 -7.15 -2.05 -5.06
N PRO A 69 -6.53 -0.93 -4.67
CA PRO A 69 -5.80 -0.84 -3.39
C PRO A 69 -6.63 -1.27 -2.18
N ASP A 70 -7.93 -0.94 -2.14
CA ASP A 70 -8.84 -1.35 -1.06
C ASP A 70 -9.03 -2.88 -0.98
N ASP A 71 -8.92 -3.58 -2.11
CA ASP A 71 -8.96 -5.05 -2.12
C ASP A 71 -7.66 -5.62 -1.55
N LEU A 72 -6.51 -5.00 -1.87
CA LEU A 72 -5.23 -5.37 -1.28
C LEU A 72 -5.20 -5.15 0.23
N VAL A 73 -5.76 -4.05 0.74
CA VAL A 73 -5.90 -3.83 2.20
C VAL A 73 -6.61 -5.02 2.83
N LYS A 74 -7.79 -5.38 2.32
CA LYS A 74 -8.58 -6.49 2.86
C LYS A 74 -7.85 -7.82 2.78
N LEU A 75 -7.21 -8.12 1.65
CA LEU A 75 -6.52 -9.38 1.41
C LEU A 75 -5.30 -9.55 2.33
N LEU A 76 -4.52 -8.49 2.52
CA LEU A 76 -3.26 -8.55 3.27
C LEU A 76 -3.48 -8.44 4.78
N THR A 77 -4.57 -7.83 5.24
CA THR A 77 -4.88 -7.72 6.68
C THR A 77 -5.86 -8.78 7.18
N GLN A 78 -6.41 -9.64 6.30
CA GLN A 78 -7.50 -10.56 6.65
C GLN A 78 -7.19 -11.42 7.89
N ASP A 79 -5.95 -11.91 8.00
CA ASP A 79 -5.52 -12.78 9.10
C ASP A 79 -5.22 -12.01 10.41
N GLN A 80 -5.12 -10.68 10.34
CA GLN A 80 -4.89 -9.82 11.49
C GLN A 80 -6.18 -9.25 12.09
N ILE A 81 -7.27 -9.23 11.32
CA ILE A 81 -8.56 -8.73 11.79
C ILE A 81 -9.02 -9.53 13.02
N GLY A 82 -9.34 -8.80 14.09
CA GLY A 82 -9.79 -9.39 15.36
C GLY A 82 -8.67 -9.76 16.33
N THR A 83 -7.40 -9.54 15.95
CA THR A 83 -6.30 -9.58 16.91
C THR A 83 -6.28 -8.30 17.75
N LYS A 84 -5.74 -8.42 18.96
CA LYS A 84 -5.59 -7.28 19.87
C LYS A 84 -4.67 -6.21 19.26
N ASP A 85 -3.54 -6.64 18.69
CA ASP A 85 -2.52 -5.75 18.14
C ASP A 85 -3.07 -4.95 16.96
N TYR A 86 -3.85 -5.59 16.06
CA TYR A 86 -4.52 -4.89 14.97
C TYR A 86 -5.51 -3.83 15.48
N PHE A 87 -6.32 -4.16 16.50
CA PHE A 87 -7.26 -3.21 17.08
C PHE A 87 -6.57 -2.02 17.77
N GLU A 88 -5.42 -2.26 18.43
CA GLU A 88 -4.65 -1.22 19.10
C GLU A 88 -3.83 -0.37 18.10
N SER A 89 -3.49 -0.91 16.93
CA SER A 89 -2.71 -0.19 15.90
C SER A 89 -3.46 1.01 15.30
N GLY A 90 -4.79 0.93 15.21
CA GLY A 90 -5.63 1.90 14.52
C GLY A 90 -5.47 1.93 12.99
N LEU A 91 -4.63 1.06 12.41
CA LEU A 91 -4.45 0.92 10.96
C LEU A 91 -5.76 0.51 10.27
N PRO A 92 -5.93 0.85 8.98
CA PRO A 92 -4.96 1.48 8.07
C PRO A 92 -4.78 3.00 8.23
N ALA A 93 -3.63 3.53 7.79
CA ALA A 93 -3.32 4.96 7.74
C ALA A 93 -3.41 5.55 6.32
N HIS A 94 -3.54 6.88 6.20
CA HIS A 94 -3.45 7.58 4.93
C HIS A 94 -1.99 7.68 4.44
N CYS A 95 -1.79 7.68 3.12
CA CYS A 95 -0.47 7.80 2.50
C CYS A 95 -0.29 9.24 1.94
N PRO A 96 0.71 10.01 2.40
CA PRO A 96 0.97 11.35 1.88
C PRO A 96 1.67 11.33 0.52
N ASP A 97 2.41 10.26 0.18
CA ASP A 97 3.18 10.22 -1.07
C ASP A 97 2.30 10.05 -2.32
N CYS A 98 1.08 9.52 -2.17
CA CYS A 98 0.12 9.40 -3.27
C CYS A 98 -1.28 9.92 -2.92
N ASP A 99 -1.42 10.66 -1.82
CA ASP A 99 -2.68 11.23 -1.32
C ASP A 99 -3.84 10.22 -1.20
N SER A 100 -3.52 8.94 -0.93
CA SER A 100 -4.51 7.87 -0.82
C SER A 100 -4.98 7.68 0.62
N ASN A 101 -6.28 7.41 0.76
CA ASN A 101 -6.89 7.24 2.07
C ASN A 101 -6.84 5.79 2.55
N GLU A 102 -6.44 5.55 3.80
CA GLU A 102 -6.58 4.23 4.45
C GLU A 102 -5.92 3.08 3.67
N THR A 103 -4.77 3.34 3.04
CA THR A 103 -4.06 2.37 2.20
C THR A 103 -2.76 1.86 2.81
N VAL A 104 -2.28 2.47 3.89
CA VAL A 104 -1.04 2.07 4.56
C VAL A 104 -1.37 1.03 5.63
N ILE A 105 -0.83 -0.18 5.49
CA ILE A 105 -1.09 -1.33 6.36
C ILE A 105 0.20 -1.96 6.85
N GLU A 106 0.12 -2.81 7.88
CA GLU A 106 1.24 -3.67 8.27
C GLU A 106 1.41 -4.83 7.29
N HIS A 107 2.64 -5.01 6.81
CA HIS A 107 3.02 -6.11 5.93
C HIS A 107 4.50 -6.44 6.12
N GLY A 108 4.83 -7.71 6.39
CA GLY A 108 6.22 -8.17 6.51
C GLY A 108 7.02 -7.49 7.64
N GLY A 109 6.36 -6.99 8.69
CA GLY A 109 7.00 -6.28 9.81
C GLY A 109 7.38 -4.83 9.53
N LYS A 110 6.88 -4.27 8.41
CA LYS A 110 6.93 -2.84 8.09
C LYS A 110 5.53 -2.37 7.70
N LEU A 111 5.43 -1.11 7.28
CA LEU A 111 4.21 -0.56 6.72
C LEU A 111 4.33 -0.42 5.21
N LEU A 112 3.28 -0.80 4.50
CA LEU A 112 3.20 -0.76 3.04
C LEU A 112 1.96 0.01 2.62
N CYS A 113 2.12 1.02 1.77
CA CYS A 113 1.01 1.60 1.04
C CYS A 113 0.56 0.66 -0.07
N THR A 114 -0.67 0.17 0.01
CA THR A 114 -1.28 -0.69 -1.01
C THR A 114 -1.57 0.04 -2.33
N CYS A 115 -1.47 1.37 -2.39
CA CYS A 115 -1.72 2.17 -3.60
C CYS A 115 -0.43 2.42 -4.40
N CYS A 116 0.62 2.94 -3.77
CA CYS A 116 1.86 3.32 -4.45
C CYS A 116 3.08 2.47 -4.07
N PHE A 117 2.91 1.48 -3.20
CA PHE A 117 3.98 0.60 -2.71
C PHE A 117 5.12 1.28 -1.95
N GLN A 118 4.89 2.51 -1.49
CA GLN A 118 5.79 3.16 -0.54
C GLN A 118 5.83 2.38 0.77
N ILE A 119 7.04 2.23 1.33
CA ILE A 119 7.29 1.59 2.62
C ILE A 119 7.56 2.67 3.66
N TYR A 120 7.00 2.48 4.85
CA TYR A 120 7.25 3.31 6.03
C TYR A 120 7.68 2.44 7.22
N GLU A 121 8.36 3.06 8.17
CA GLU A 121 8.59 2.47 9.48
C GLU A 121 7.39 2.75 10.40
N HIS A 122 7.21 1.93 11.43
CA HIS A 122 6.10 2.12 12.38
C HIS A 122 6.16 3.47 13.11
N GLU A 123 7.35 4.04 13.28
CA GLU A 123 7.55 5.36 13.88
C GLU A 123 7.09 6.51 12.98
N ASP A 124 6.91 6.27 11.68
CA ASP A 124 6.41 7.26 10.72
C ASP A 124 4.87 7.38 10.74
N ILE A 125 4.17 6.67 11.64
CA ILE A 125 2.72 6.78 11.77
C ILE A 125 2.36 7.77 12.85
N HIS A 126 1.58 8.78 12.46
CA HIS A 126 1.15 9.84 13.35
C HIS A 126 -0.34 10.14 13.19
N GLN A 127 -0.91 10.78 14.21
CA GLN A 127 -2.30 11.24 14.20
C GLN A 127 -2.37 12.69 13.73
N CYS A 128 -3.28 12.98 12.81
CA CYS A 128 -3.60 14.35 12.45
C CYS A 128 -4.10 15.11 13.68
N GLY A 129 -3.52 16.28 13.95
CA GLY A 129 -3.90 17.11 15.08
C GLY A 129 -5.34 17.66 15.01
N TRP A 130 -5.95 17.68 13.81
CA TRP A 130 -7.31 18.17 13.62
C TRP A 130 -8.37 17.05 13.61
N CYS A 131 -8.30 16.11 12.65
CA CYS A 131 -9.31 15.06 12.50
C CYS A 131 -9.02 13.79 13.31
N GLY A 132 -7.79 13.62 13.82
CA GLY A 132 -7.36 12.43 14.57
C GLY A 132 -7.06 11.20 13.72
N SER A 133 -7.24 11.24 12.39
CA SER A 133 -6.92 10.11 11.51
C SER A 133 -5.43 9.79 11.50
N LEU A 134 -5.10 8.51 11.30
CA LEU A 134 -3.71 8.07 11.11
C LEU A 134 -3.20 8.45 9.72
N ASN A 135 -1.98 8.95 9.68
CA ASN A 135 -1.26 9.28 8.46
C ASN A 135 0.16 8.74 8.58
N ALA A 136 0.71 8.25 7.47
CA ALA A 136 2.14 8.01 7.37
C ALA A 136 2.89 9.32 7.10
N GLY A 137 4.19 9.33 7.40
CA GLY A 137 5.07 10.48 7.19
C GLY A 137 4.80 11.63 8.16
N ASP A 138 5.29 12.81 7.81
CA ASP A 138 5.24 13.99 8.68
C ASP A 138 3.82 14.56 8.80
N ILE A 139 3.42 14.92 10.03
CA ILE A 139 2.12 15.49 10.37
C ILE A 139 2.23 16.81 11.13
N GLU A 140 3.43 17.42 11.13
CA GLU A 140 3.65 18.76 11.68
C GLU A 140 2.62 19.75 11.12
N GLU A 141 2.11 20.61 11.99
CA GLU A 141 1.11 21.63 11.68
C GLU A 141 -0.24 21.11 11.12
N SER A 142 -0.49 19.80 11.14
CA SER A 142 -1.73 19.18 10.65
C SER A 142 -3.00 19.65 11.38
N PHE A 143 -2.88 20.20 12.59
CA PHE A 143 -4.00 20.89 13.24
C PHE A 143 -4.50 22.08 12.41
N TRP A 144 -3.58 22.85 11.83
CA TRP A 144 -3.90 24.04 11.04
C TRP A 144 -4.11 23.71 9.56
N HIS A 145 -3.21 22.94 8.97
CA HIS A 145 -3.17 22.63 7.53
C HIS A 145 -3.94 21.36 7.14
N GLY A 146 -4.27 20.51 8.11
CA GLY A 146 -4.96 19.26 7.85
C GLY A 146 -4.02 18.12 7.48
N CYS A 147 -4.57 17.09 6.87
CA CYS A 147 -3.85 15.92 6.40
C CYS A 147 -4.49 15.44 5.09
N VAL A 148 -4.07 14.29 4.56
CA VAL A 148 -4.66 13.73 3.33
C VAL A 148 -6.20 13.64 3.39
N GLY A 149 -6.75 13.34 4.57
CA GLY A 149 -8.19 13.20 4.80
C GLY A 149 -8.95 14.46 5.23
N CYS A 150 -8.30 15.61 5.48
CA CYS A 150 -9.00 16.82 5.92
C CYS A 150 -8.24 18.12 5.62
N SER A 151 -8.94 19.25 5.56
CA SER A 151 -8.33 20.57 5.34
C SER A 151 -7.87 21.30 6.62
N GLY A 152 -7.86 20.60 7.76
CA GLY A 152 -7.49 21.17 9.05
C GLY A 152 -8.44 22.27 9.53
N LYS A 153 -8.01 22.99 10.58
CA LYS A 153 -8.75 24.12 11.11
C LYS A 153 -8.93 25.24 10.07
N SER A 154 -7.92 25.49 9.25
CA SER A 154 -7.96 26.58 8.27
C SER A 154 -9.05 26.41 7.21
N GLY A 155 -9.25 25.19 6.70
CA GLY A 155 -10.35 24.88 5.80
C GLY A 155 -11.71 25.04 6.47
N HIS A 156 -11.85 24.54 7.69
CA HIS A 156 -13.11 24.64 8.43
C HIS A 156 -13.49 26.09 8.81
N ASP A 157 -12.51 26.94 9.14
CA ASP A 157 -12.77 28.36 9.45
C ASP A 157 -13.19 29.12 8.17
N ARG A 158 -12.61 28.78 7.00
CA ARG A 158 -13.06 29.34 5.70
C ARG A 158 -14.51 28.97 5.37
N ASP A 159 -14.89 27.72 5.58
CA ASP A 159 -16.25 27.24 5.26
C ASP A 159 -17.34 27.82 6.18
N LYS A 160 -16.97 28.48 7.28
CA LYS A 160 -17.89 29.16 8.20
C LYS A 160 -18.15 30.62 7.84
N ASP A 161 -17.29 31.21 7.02
CA ASP A 161 -17.39 32.61 6.58
C ASP A 161 -18.14 32.75 5.24
N ASP A 162 -18.57 31.63 4.64
CA ASP A 162 -19.47 31.51 3.47
C ASP A 162 -20.93 31.25 3.90
#